data_AF-A0A5C5YY73-F1
#
_entry.id   AF-A0A5C5YY73-F1
#
_cell.length_a   1.000
_cell.length_b   1.000
_cell.length_c   1.000
_cell.angle_alpha   90.00
_cell.angle_beta   90.00
_cell.angle_gamma   90.00
#
_symmetry.space_group_name_H-M   'P 1'
#
loop_
_entity.id
_entity.type
_entity.pdbx_description
1 polymer ?
#
loop_
_entity_poly.entity_id
_entity_poly.type
_entity_poly.pdbx_seq_one_letter_code
_entity_poly.pdbx_strand_id
1 'polypeptide(L)'
;MTNAAFISWATDAGIDADTIGAIIDCASTTEQADAAFAAREPGPPIFPLPQIVDLHDSDGYNMNPKSHGFVLIGYCPNGDSIAVDTDRDPGSIWYIGHETLGSVPLRENAVRVGDDLRSVYYSIEHDPDFPCDYYTARGQCG
;
A
#
# COMPACT_ATOMS: atom_id res chain seq x y z
N MET A 1 -4.30 6.45 16.27
CA MET A 1 -4.03 5.05 16.67
C MET A 1 -2.62 4.97 17.23
N THR A 2 -2.32 4.09 18.19
CA THR A 2 -0.95 3.87 18.67
C THR A 2 -0.28 2.71 17.92
N ASN A 3 1.06 2.68 17.87
CA ASN A 3 1.79 1.56 17.25
C ASN A 3 1.40 0.22 17.89
N ALA A 4 1.22 0.16 19.21
CA ALA A 4 0.79 -1.06 19.89
C ALA A 4 -0.60 -1.55 19.44
N ALA A 5 -1.54 -0.63 19.21
CA ALA A 5 -2.87 -0.98 18.70
C ALA A 5 -2.79 -1.49 17.25
N PHE A 6 -1.95 -0.84 16.41
CA PHE A 6 -1.72 -1.30 15.04
C PHE A 6 -1.06 -2.68 14.98
N ILE A 7 -0.02 -2.93 15.80
CA ILE A 7 0.65 -4.22 15.88
C ILE A 7 -0.34 -5.33 16.23
N SER A 8 -1.21 -5.09 17.22
CA SER A 8 -2.25 -6.06 17.60
C SER A 8 -3.18 -6.37 16.43
N TRP A 9 -3.73 -5.33 15.80
CA TRP A 9 -4.62 -5.50 14.65
C TRP A 9 -3.93 -6.23 13.48
N ALA A 10 -2.69 -5.85 13.15
CA ALA A 10 -1.95 -6.43 12.04
C ALA A 10 -1.59 -7.89 12.28
N THR A 11 -1.26 -8.23 13.54
CA THR A 11 -1.05 -9.63 13.95
C THR A 11 -2.34 -10.44 13.80
N ASP A 12 -3.48 -9.90 14.21
CA ASP A 12 -4.79 -10.54 14.06
C ASP A 12 -5.20 -10.67 12.57
N ALA A 13 -4.70 -9.77 11.72
CA ALA A 13 -4.86 -9.81 10.26
C ALA A 13 -3.89 -10.78 9.56
N GLY A 14 -2.98 -11.43 10.30
CA GLY A 14 -2.04 -12.42 9.77
C GLY A 14 -0.79 -11.83 9.13
N ILE A 15 -0.47 -10.56 9.40
CA ILE A 15 0.73 -9.89 8.90
C ILE A 15 1.92 -10.28 9.79
N ASP A 16 3.06 -10.63 9.20
CA ASP A 16 4.26 -10.98 9.96
C ASP A 16 4.91 -9.76 10.60
N ALA A 17 5.72 -10.00 11.63
CA ALA A 17 6.31 -8.94 12.45
C ALA A 17 7.26 -8.00 11.69
N ASP A 18 7.97 -8.50 10.66
CA ASP A 18 8.90 -7.66 9.89
C ASP A 18 8.12 -6.71 8.98
N THR A 19 7.12 -7.25 8.26
CA THR A 19 6.18 -6.46 7.47
C THR A 19 5.45 -5.40 8.31
N ILE A 20 5.01 -5.75 9.52
CA ILE A 20 4.41 -4.79 10.46
C ILE A 20 5.40 -3.67 10.80
N GLY A 21 6.64 -4.02 11.11
CA GLY A 21 7.69 -3.05 11.39
C GLY A 21 7.93 -2.10 10.21
N ALA A 22 7.97 -2.65 8.99
CA ALA A 22 8.17 -1.86 7.78
C ALA A 22 7.01 -0.88 7.53
N ILE A 23 5.76 -1.31 7.74
CA ILE A 23 4.60 -0.43 7.60
C ILE A 23 4.67 0.71 8.61
N ILE A 24 5.02 0.42 9.87
CA ILE A 24 5.15 1.45 10.92
C ILE A 24 6.27 2.44 10.59
N ASP A 25 7.41 1.96 10.09
CA ASP A 25 8.56 2.80 9.75
C ASP A 25 8.28 3.73 8.57
N CYS A 26 7.49 3.28 7.59
CA CYS A 26 7.18 4.03 6.37
C CYS A 26 5.88 4.84 6.45
N ALA A 27 4.98 4.54 7.39
CA ALA A 27 3.70 5.23 7.51
C ALA A 27 3.86 6.71 7.86
N SER A 28 3.21 7.56 7.08
CA SER A 28 3.08 8.98 7.39
C SER A 28 2.27 9.24 8.65
N THR A 29 2.48 10.39 9.30
CA THR A 29 1.55 10.87 10.33
C THR A 29 0.30 11.45 9.70
N THR A 30 -0.80 11.51 10.47
CA THR A 30 -2.04 12.13 10.00
C THR A 30 -1.83 13.59 9.60
N GLU A 31 -1.00 14.33 10.35
CA GLU A 31 -0.66 15.71 10.03
C GLU A 31 0.10 15.85 8.71
N GLN A 32 1.02 14.91 8.41
CA GLN A 32 1.75 14.90 7.13
C GLN A 32 0.80 14.63 5.96
N ALA A 33 -0.08 13.65 6.09
CA ALA A 33 -1.08 13.34 5.08
C ALA A 33 -2.02 14.53 4.84
N ASP A 34 -2.58 15.11 5.91
CA ASP A 34 -3.49 16.27 5.82
C ASP A 34 -2.81 17.48 5.19
N ALA A 35 -1.55 17.75 5.53
CA ALA A 35 -0.78 18.84 4.94
C ALA A 35 -0.53 18.63 3.44
N ALA A 36 -0.17 17.41 3.02
CA ALA A 36 0.03 17.08 1.61
C ALA A 36 -1.27 17.24 0.80
N PHE A 37 -2.38 16.69 1.31
CA PHE A 37 -3.69 16.82 0.66
C PHE A 37 -4.15 18.28 0.56
N ALA A 38 -3.93 19.09 1.60
CA ALA A 38 -4.26 20.52 1.59
C ALA A 38 -3.39 21.30 0.58
N ALA A 39 -2.12 20.93 0.44
CA ALA A 39 -1.19 21.52 -0.51
C ALA A 39 -1.44 21.08 -1.97
N ARG A 40 -2.25 20.03 -2.19
CA ARG A 40 -2.42 19.35 -3.50
C ARG A 40 -1.11 18.80 -4.07
N GLU A 41 -0.13 18.62 -3.21
CA GLU A 41 1.05 17.82 -3.52
C GLU A 41 0.62 16.34 -3.51
N PRO A 42 1.31 15.44 -4.23
CA PRO A 42 1.00 14.04 -4.05
C PRO A 42 1.07 13.69 -2.56
N GLY A 43 0.07 12.95 -2.10
CA GLY A 43 0.05 12.47 -0.71
C GLY A 43 1.28 11.62 -0.41
N PRO A 44 1.60 11.41 0.87
CA PRO A 44 2.67 10.49 1.24
C PRO A 44 2.39 9.10 0.62
N PRO A 45 3.43 8.38 0.14
CA PRO A 45 3.23 7.08 -0.51
C PRO A 45 2.50 6.10 0.41
N ILE A 46 2.83 6.10 1.70
CA ILE A 46 2.23 5.20 2.71
C ILE A 46 1.38 6.00 3.69
N PHE A 47 0.16 5.52 3.90
CA PHE A 47 -0.83 6.18 4.71
C PHE A 47 -0.56 6.14 6.22
N PRO A 48 -1.22 7.02 6.98
CA PRO A 48 -1.31 6.88 8.42
C PRO A 48 -1.94 5.55 8.81
N LEU A 49 -1.39 4.91 9.86
CA LEU A 49 -1.85 3.62 10.37
C LEU A 49 -3.39 3.51 10.56
N PRO A 50 -4.11 4.52 11.11
CA PRO A 50 -5.57 4.45 11.20
C PRO A 50 -6.27 4.26 9.84
N GLN A 51 -5.78 4.93 8.79
CA GLN A 51 -6.39 4.85 7.46
C GLN A 51 -6.14 3.49 6.81
N ILE A 52 -4.97 2.88 7.05
CA ILE A 52 -4.66 1.51 6.60
C ILE A 52 -5.68 0.52 7.18
N VAL A 53 -5.97 0.64 8.48
CA VAL A 53 -6.97 -0.18 9.16
C VAL A 53 -8.37 0.06 8.59
N ASP A 54 -8.77 1.32 8.44
CA ASP A 54 -10.08 1.67 7.90
C ASP A 54 -10.27 1.13 6.48
N LEU A 55 -9.27 1.24 5.61
CA LEU A 55 -9.30 0.73 4.23
C LEU A 55 -9.41 -0.78 4.16
N HIS A 56 -8.75 -1.49 5.06
CA HIS A 56 -8.81 -2.93 5.14
C HIS A 56 -10.15 -3.44 5.68
N ASP A 57 -10.70 -2.79 6.73
CA ASP A 57 -11.87 -3.30 7.46
C ASP A 57 -13.21 -2.82 6.89
N SER A 58 -13.27 -1.62 6.30
CA SER A 58 -14.51 -1.05 5.74
C SER A 58 -14.80 -1.44 4.30
N ASP A 59 -13.84 -2.07 3.62
CA ASP A 59 -13.88 -2.34 2.18
C ASP A 59 -14.29 -1.10 1.37
N GLY A 60 -13.63 0.04 1.63
CA GLY A 60 -14.06 1.36 1.16
C GLY A 60 -14.19 1.51 -0.37
N TYR A 61 -13.67 0.56 -1.14
CA TYR A 61 -13.75 0.51 -2.60
C TYR A 61 -14.52 -0.69 -3.16
N ASN A 62 -15.20 -1.48 -2.31
CA ASN A 62 -15.79 -2.79 -2.66
C ASN A 62 -14.78 -3.72 -3.38
N MET A 63 -13.51 -3.64 -2.99
CA MET A 63 -12.40 -4.41 -3.57
C MET A 63 -12.13 -5.70 -2.80
N ASN A 64 -12.59 -5.77 -1.56
CA ASN A 64 -12.30 -6.79 -0.56
C ASN A 64 -10.84 -7.26 -0.61
N PRO A 65 -9.86 -6.36 -0.40
CA PRO A 65 -8.43 -6.68 -0.52
C PRO A 65 -8.04 -7.84 0.39
N LYS A 66 -8.67 -7.92 1.57
CA LYS A 66 -8.56 -9.05 2.50
C LYS A 66 -8.90 -10.40 1.87
N SER A 67 -10.02 -10.51 1.16
CA SER A 67 -10.41 -11.77 0.49
C SER A 67 -9.43 -12.20 -0.61
N HIS A 68 -8.61 -11.26 -1.08
CA HIS A 68 -7.56 -11.49 -2.04
C HIS A 68 -6.18 -11.57 -1.41
N GLY A 69 -6.04 -11.54 -0.07
CA GLY A 69 -4.74 -11.63 0.61
C GLY A 69 -3.88 -10.38 0.45
N PHE A 70 -4.50 -9.20 0.40
CA PHE A 70 -3.81 -7.92 0.33
C PHE A 70 -4.21 -7.00 1.49
N VAL A 71 -3.26 -6.15 1.88
CA VAL A 71 -3.49 -4.99 2.74
C VAL A 71 -3.10 -3.75 1.97
N LEU A 72 -4.06 -2.84 1.76
CA LEU A 72 -3.78 -1.55 1.12
C LEU A 72 -3.09 -0.64 2.12
N ILE A 73 -1.89 -0.18 1.80
CA ILE A 73 -1.05 0.61 2.71
C ILE A 73 -0.86 2.05 2.24
N GLY A 74 -1.25 2.37 1.01
CA GLY A 74 -0.93 3.68 0.44
C GLY A 74 -1.33 3.83 -1.02
N TYR A 75 -0.81 4.89 -1.65
CA TYR A 75 -1.01 5.18 -3.07
C TYR A 75 0.23 5.81 -3.69
N CYS A 76 0.41 5.54 -4.97
CA CYS A 76 1.34 6.30 -5.79
C CYS A 76 0.81 7.71 -6.08
N PRO A 77 1.65 8.67 -6.50
CA PRO A 77 1.22 10.02 -6.89
C PRO A 77 0.08 10.06 -7.92
N ASN A 78 0.02 9.09 -8.82
CA ASN A 78 -1.01 8.98 -9.86
C ASN A 78 -2.33 8.35 -9.35
N GLY A 79 -2.38 7.89 -8.09
CA GLY A 79 -3.60 7.33 -7.48
C GLY A 79 -3.77 5.82 -7.57
N ASP A 80 -2.75 5.06 -8.00
CA ASP A 80 -2.74 3.58 -7.92
C ASP A 80 -2.42 3.08 -6.51
N SER A 81 -3.18 2.10 -6.01
CA SER A 81 -3.01 1.63 -4.63
C SER A 81 -1.69 0.88 -4.48
N ILE A 82 -1.02 1.11 -3.35
CA ILE A 82 0.11 0.31 -2.90
C ILE A 82 -0.42 -0.72 -1.90
N ALA A 83 -0.08 -1.98 -2.12
CA ALA A 83 -0.53 -3.10 -1.32
C ALA A 83 0.63 -3.99 -0.87
N VAL A 84 0.45 -4.61 0.28
CA VAL A 84 1.29 -5.71 0.78
C VAL A 84 0.53 -7.02 0.60
N ASP A 85 1.17 -8.02 0.03
CA ASP A 85 0.62 -9.38 0.00
C ASP A 85 0.79 -10.05 1.36
N THR A 86 -0.26 -10.72 1.83
CA THR A 86 -0.30 -11.43 3.11
C THR A 86 -0.61 -12.93 2.95
N ASP A 87 -0.76 -13.42 1.72
CA ASP A 87 -1.18 -14.78 1.41
C ASP A 87 -0.18 -15.53 0.52
N ARG A 88 0.00 -15.08 -0.74
CA ARG A 88 0.73 -15.87 -1.75
C ARG A 88 2.22 -15.60 -1.78
N ASP A 89 2.60 -14.34 -1.57
CA ASP A 89 3.99 -13.89 -1.48
C ASP A 89 4.14 -12.91 -0.31
N PRO A 90 4.04 -13.37 0.95
CA PRO A 90 3.92 -12.49 2.12
C PRO A 90 5.05 -11.46 2.23
N GLY A 91 4.68 -10.21 2.47
CA GLY A 91 5.60 -9.07 2.61
C GLY A 91 5.99 -8.38 1.30
N SER A 92 5.74 -9.02 0.15
CA SER A 92 5.99 -8.39 -1.15
C SER A 92 5.04 -7.21 -1.42
N ILE A 93 5.54 -6.26 -2.21
CA ILE A 93 4.86 -4.99 -2.49
C ILE A 93 4.30 -4.98 -3.90
N TRP A 94 3.07 -4.50 -4.02
CA TRP A 94 2.29 -4.53 -5.24
C TRP A 94 1.65 -3.17 -5.51
N TYR A 95 1.52 -2.84 -6.79
CA TYR A 95 0.61 -1.79 -7.25
C TYR A 95 -0.68 -2.41 -7.76
N ILE A 96 -1.80 -1.76 -7.48
CA ILE A 96 -3.12 -2.12 -7.96
C ILE A 96 -3.66 -0.97 -8.80
N GLY A 97 -3.95 -1.24 -10.07
CA GLY A 97 -4.33 -0.21 -11.04
C GLY A 97 -5.71 0.36 -10.74
N HIS A 98 -5.81 1.65 -10.39
CA HIS A 98 -7.07 2.24 -9.94
C HIS A 98 -8.13 2.32 -11.06
N GLU A 99 -7.70 2.43 -12.32
CA GLU A 99 -8.59 2.57 -13.48
C GLU A 99 -9.40 1.31 -13.79
N THR A 100 -8.86 0.13 -13.46
CA THR A 100 -9.52 -1.16 -13.74
C THR A 100 -10.05 -1.83 -12.47
N LEU A 101 -10.07 -1.09 -11.36
CA LEU A 101 -10.70 -1.53 -10.11
C LEU A 101 -12.15 -1.94 -10.35
N GLY A 102 -12.50 -3.14 -9.88
CA GLY A 102 -13.82 -3.72 -10.03
C GLY A 102 -14.14 -4.28 -11.43
N SER A 103 -13.27 -4.10 -12.43
CA SER A 103 -13.48 -4.63 -13.79
C SER A 103 -12.86 -6.02 -13.99
N VAL A 104 -11.80 -6.33 -13.25
CA VAL A 104 -11.14 -7.65 -13.24
C VAL A 104 -10.80 -8.05 -11.79
N PRO A 105 -10.56 -9.34 -11.51
CA PRO A 105 -10.15 -9.79 -10.18
C PRO A 105 -8.94 -9.01 -9.66
N LEU A 106 -8.92 -8.67 -8.37
CA LEU A 106 -7.90 -7.78 -7.79
C LEU A 106 -6.47 -8.28 -8.05
N ARG A 107 -6.26 -9.61 -8.01
CA ARG A 107 -4.97 -10.25 -8.29
C ARG A 107 -4.54 -10.16 -9.75
N GLU A 108 -5.47 -10.08 -10.68
CA GLU A 108 -5.19 -9.85 -12.11
C GLU A 108 -4.93 -8.36 -12.40
N ASN A 109 -5.44 -7.49 -11.52
CA ASN A 109 -5.18 -6.05 -11.52
C ASN A 109 -4.02 -5.64 -10.58
N ALA A 110 -3.12 -6.57 -10.24
CA ALA A 110 -1.99 -6.29 -9.38
C ALA A 110 -0.68 -6.58 -10.11
N VAL A 111 0.31 -5.72 -9.95
CA VAL A 111 1.68 -5.94 -10.42
C VAL A 111 2.64 -5.85 -9.25
N ARG A 112 3.54 -6.82 -9.14
CA ARG A 112 4.56 -6.87 -8.10
C ARG A 112 5.67 -5.86 -8.41
N VAL A 113 6.07 -5.08 -7.42
CA VAL A 113 7.08 -4.01 -7.58
C VAL A 113 8.28 -4.14 -6.65
N GLY A 114 8.22 -5.02 -5.64
CA GLY A 114 9.38 -5.28 -4.80
C GLY A 114 9.16 -6.35 -3.73
N ASP A 115 10.25 -6.74 -3.08
CA ASP A 115 10.27 -7.75 -2.02
C ASP A 115 10.11 -7.14 -0.61
N ASP A 116 10.38 -5.84 -0.46
CA ASP A 116 10.49 -5.14 0.83
C ASP A 116 9.93 -3.72 0.74
N LEU A 117 9.07 -3.36 1.69
CA LEU A 117 8.43 -2.05 1.74
C LEU A 117 9.45 -0.92 1.95
N ARG A 118 10.48 -1.11 2.79
CA ARG A 118 11.44 -0.02 3.07
C ARG A 118 12.22 0.34 1.83
N SER A 119 12.65 -0.67 1.07
CA SER A 119 13.36 -0.51 -0.20
C SER A 119 12.49 0.12 -1.29
N VAL A 120 11.23 -0.32 -1.41
CA VAL A 120 10.27 0.26 -2.36
C VAL A 120 9.96 1.71 -2.00
N TYR A 121 9.69 2.00 -0.72
CA TYR A 121 9.46 3.36 -0.22
C TYR A 121 10.63 4.29 -0.54
N TYR A 122 11.85 3.85 -0.24
CA TYR A 122 13.07 4.61 -0.55
C TYR A 122 13.18 4.89 -2.05
N SER A 123 12.89 3.90 -2.89
CA SER A 123 12.97 4.03 -4.35
C SER A 123 11.91 4.99 -4.89
N ILE A 124 10.67 4.93 -4.40
CA ILE A 124 9.60 5.88 -4.76
C ILE A 124 10.03 7.34 -4.48
N GLU A 125 10.74 7.58 -3.38
CA GLU A 125 11.15 8.93 -2.99
C GLU A 125 12.43 9.42 -3.69
N HIS A 126 13.34 8.52 -4.07
CA HIS A 126 14.71 8.91 -4.46
C HIS A 126 15.15 8.43 -5.84
N ASP A 127 14.48 7.45 -6.43
CA ASP A 127 14.83 6.89 -7.74
C ASP A 127 13.85 7.39 -8.81
N PRO A 128 14.26 8.30 -9.70
CA PRO A 128 13.39 8.84 -10.75
C PRO A 128 13.01 7.80 -11.81
N ASP A 129 13.73 6.68 -11.90
CA ASP A 129 13.46 5.61 -12.85
C ASP A 129 12.56 4.50 -12.26
N PHE A 130 12.34 4.51 -10.94
CA PHE A 130 11.45 3.57 -10.27
C PHE A 130 9.99 3.80 -10.72
N PRO A 131 9.22 2.72 -10.98
CA PRO A 131 7.86 2.88 -11.48
C PRO A 131 7.00 3.65 -10.48
N CYS A 132 6.45 4.79 -10.93
CA CYS A 132 5.62 5.68 -10.13
C CYS A 132 4.12 5.40 -10.28
N ASP A 133 3.73 4.41 -11.08
CA ASP A 133 2.34 3.97 -11.26
C ASP A 133 2.24 2.51 -11.74
N TYR A 134 1.01 1.97 -11.76
CA TYR A 134 0.69 0.59 -12.15
C TYR A 134 1.10 0.28 -13.60
N TYR A 135 0.86 1.18 -14.56
CA TYR A 135 1.14 0.90 -15.97
C TYR A 135 2.62 0.89 -16.28
N THR A 136 3.37 1.79 -15.65
CA THR A 136 4.84 1.84 -15.72
C THR A 136 5.41 0.57 -15.11
N ALA A 137 4.95 0.19 -13.91
CA ALA A 137 5.34 -1.06 -13.28
C ALA A 137 4.99 -2.28 -14.15
N ARG A 138 3.80 -2.33 -14.75
CA ARG A 138 3.40 -3.43 -15.63
C ARG A 138 4.26 -3.54 -16.89
N GLY A 139 4.77 -2.44 -17.43
CA GLY A 139 5.69 -2.45 -18.57
C GLY A 139 7.13 -2.86 -18.21
N GLN A 140 7.55 -2.68 -16.95
CA GLN A 140 8.91 -2.95 -16.48
C GLN A 140 9.05 -4.29 -15.75
N CYS A 141 8.00 -4.71 -15.03
CA CYS A 141 8.00 -5.84 -14.10
C CYS A 141 7.07 -6.99 -14.52
N GLY A 142 6.22 -6.77 -15.54
CA GLY A 142 5.22 -7.72 -16.03
C GLY A 142 5.70 -8.69 -17.11
#